data_AF-A0A2E5MLX9-F1
#
_entry.id   AF-A0A2E5MLX9-F1
#
_cell.length_a   1.000
_cell.length_b   1.000
_cell.length_c   1.000
_cell.angle_alpha   90.00
_cell.angle_beta   90.00
_cell.angle_gamma   90.00
#
_symmetry.space_group_name_H-M   'P 1'
#
loop_
_entity.id
_entity.type
_entity.pdbx_description
1 polymer ?
#
loop_
_entity_poly.entity_id
_entity_poly.type
_entity_poly.pdbx_seq_one_letter_code
_entity_poly.pdbx_strand_id
1 'polypeptide(L)'
;MRYIIIRKADRETEAGVMPEPELLAAMGRYNQRLADAGVLKGGEGLKPSSEGFRVDFDDGKPTATEGPFCDSADLVAGYSIIDVNSREEALEWASQWPDLDGGGNAKLEVRRLFELEDFAPGEDVTAIEKTFDRIEAQPQAINIYLNFAGQCREAFEFYADVLGGHVAVMMTHGESPVADEVPADFGNAIMYAVLQVGRLHIMGSDAPPDWYQSPQGMFVQMEMPADRAKIAFERLAEGGEIRMPLAPTFWAEQFGMLVDRYGIPWMINSSLKDCLAEQ
;
A
#
# COMPACT_ATOMS: atom_id res chain seq x y z
N MET A 1 -24.03 6.36 10.52
CA MET A 1 -23.45 6.73 11.83
C MET A 1 -22.42 5.69 12.21
N ARG A 2 -21.22 6.10 12.63
CA ARG A 2 -20.13 5.15 12.84
C ARG A 2 -20.09 4.60 14.26
N TYR A 3 -19.89 3.29 14.37
CA TYR A 3 -19.65 2.57 15.60
C TYR A 3 -18.31 1.83 15.53
N ILE A 4 -17.57 1.83 16.63
CA ILE A 4 -16.44 0.94 16.84
C ILE A 4 -16.90 -0.26 17.68
N ILE A 5 -16.61 -1.46 17.19
CA ILE A 5 -16.71 -2.73 17.91
C ILE A 5 -15.30 -3.04 18.43
N ILE A 6 -15.12 -3.07 19.74
CA ILE A 6 -13.83 -3.27 20.40
C ILE A 6 -13.83 -4.67 21.00
N ARG A 7 -12.96 -5.54 20.51
CA ARG A 7 -12.72 -6.87 21.09
C ARG A 7 -11.77 -6.71 22.28
N LYS A 8 -12.27 -6.90 23.50
CA LYS A 8 -11.47 -6.81 24.72
C LYS A 8 -10.46 -7.95 24.77
N ALA A 9 -9.26 -7.69 25.26
CA ALA A 9 -8.25 -8.72 25.34
C ALA A 9 -8.61 -9.79 26.39
N ASP A 10 -8.06 -10.98 26.20
CA ASP A 10 -8.09 -12.07 27.17
C ASP A 10 -6.69 -12.67 27.34
N ARG A 11 -6.61 -13.77 28.10
CA ARG A 11 -5.35 -14.43 28.39
C ARG A 11 -4.65 -14.98 27.14
N GLU A 12 -5.39 -15.47 26.16
CA GLU A 12 -4.81 -16.05 24.95
C GLU A 12 -4.26 -14.96 24.05
N THR A 13 -5.02 -13.86 23.86
CA THR A 13 -4.56 -12.74 23.04
C THR A 13 -3.34 -12.05 23.64
N GLU A 14 -3.30 -11.83 24.96
CA GLU A 14 -2.13 -11.23 25.62
C GLU A 14 -0.94 -12.19 25.75
N ALA A 15 -1.15 -13.50 25.62
CA ALA A 15 -0.08 -14.49 25.49
C ALA A 15 0.49 -14.57 24.06
N GLY A 16 -0.04 -13.79 23.11
CA GLY A 16 0.39 -13.81 21.71
C GLY A 16 0.00 -15.09 20.98
N VAL A 17 -1.02 -15.80 21.47
CA VAL A 17 -1.54 -16.99 20.79
C VAL A 17 -2.19 -16.55 19.48
N MET A 18 -1.73 -17.14 18.37
CA MET A 18 -2.30 -16.86 17.06
C MET A 18 -3.65 -17.58 16.90
N PRO A 19 -4.62 -16.98 16.21
CA PRO A 19 -5.90 -17.63 15.96
C PRO A 19 -5.71 -18.88 15.10
N GLU A 20 -6.39 -19.95 15.47
CA GLU A 20 -6.43 -21.18 14.67
C GLU A 20 -7.06 -20.90 13.28
N PRO A 21 -6.71 -21.68 12.23
CA PRO A 21 -7.20 -21.45 10.87
C PRO A 21 -8.74 -21.38 10.75
N GLU A 22 -9.46 -22.14 11.58
CA GLU A 22 -10.92 -22.15 11.59
C GLU A 22 -11.50 -20.82 12.09
N LEU A 23 -10.93 -20.26 13.17
CA LEU A 23 -11.30 -18.95 13.71
C LEU A 23 -10.98 -17.85 12.68
N LEU A 24 -9.79 -17.90 12.07
CA LEU A 24 -9.42 -16.94 11.03
C LEU A 24 -10.41 -16.95 9.85
N ALA A 25 -10.82 -18.14 9.40
CA ALA A 25 -11.81 -18.28 8.35
C ALA A 25 -13.21 -17.79 8.77
N ALA A 26 -13.61 -18.01 10.03
CA ALA A 26 -14.88 -17.51 10.56
C ALA A 26 -14.92 -15.98 10.64
N MET A 27 -13.83 -15.36 11.13
CA MET A 27 -13.65 -13.91 11.11
C MET A 27 -13.65 -13.37 9.68
N GLY A 28 -12.96 -14.03 8.74
CA GLY A 28 -12.98 -13.65 7.32
C GLY A 28 -14.39 -13.64 6.74
N ARG A 29 -15.20 -14.69 7.01
CA ARG A 29 -16.61 -14.74 6.58
C ARG A 29 -17.46 -13.64 7.23
N TYR A 30 -17.22 -13.32 8.50
CA TYR A 30 -17.93 -12.24 9.20
C TYR A 30 -17.61 -10.88 8.57
N ASN A 31 -16.32 -10.57 8.37
CA ASN A 31 -15.88 -9.34 7.73
C ASN A 31 -16.39 -9.21 6.29
N GLN A 32 -16.40 -10.31 5.53
CA GLN A 32 -16.96 -10.31 4.16
C GLN A 32 -18.44 -9.91 4.15
N ARG A 33 -19.26 -10.41 5.09
CA ARG A 33 -20.67 -10.01 5.18
C ARG A 33 -20.84 -8.52 5.48
N LEU A 34 -20.02 -7.96 6.38
CA LEU A 34 -20.04 -6.53 6.68
C LEU A 34 -19.60 -5.70 5.46
N ALA A 35 -18.60 -6.17 4.71
CA ALA A 35 -18.10 -5.50 3.51
C ALA A 35 -19.13 -5.55 2.37
N ASP A 36 -19.73 -6.71 2.12
CA ASP A 36 -20.77 -6.90 1.09
C ASP A 36 -22.02 -6.05 1.38
N ALA A 37 -22.33 -5.84 2.66
CA ALA A 37 -23.39 -4.94 3.10
C ALA A 37 -22.99 -3.44 3.04
N GLY A 38 -21.73 -3.12 2.72
CA GLY A 38 -21.21 -1.75 2.65
C GLY A 38 -21.00 -1.07 4.00
N VAL A 39 -21.14 -1.81 5.11
CA VAL A 39 -21.08 -1.25 6.46
C VAL A 39 -19.66 -1.27 7.05
N LEU A 40 -18.77 -2.18 6.62
CA LEU A 40 -17.39 -2.23 7.13
C LEU A 40 -16.56 -1.04 6.64
N LYS A 41 -15.96 -0.29 7.57
CA LYS A 41 -15.03 0.83 7.25
C LYS A 41 -13.57 0.51 7.56
N GLY A 42 -13.31 -0.57 8.29
CA GLY A 42 -11.97 -1.04 8.62
C GLY A 42 -11.96 -1.82 9.93
N GLY A 43 -10.84 -2.44 10.25
CA GLY A 43 -10.66 -3.17 11.50
C GLY A 43 -9.36 -3.95 11.50
N GLU A 44 -8.76 -4.12 12.67
CA GLU A 44 -7.47 -4.77 12.83
C GLU A 44 -7.41 -5.52 14.17
N GLY A 45 -6.65 -6.62 14.19
CA GLY A 45 -6.18 -7.24 15.42
C GLY A 45 -5.01 -6.45 16.00
N LEU A 46 -4.98 -6.28 17.31
CA LEU A 46 -3.86 -5.68 18.01
C LEU A 46 -2.95 -6.77 18.54
N LYS A 47 -1.64 -6.48 18.50
CA LYS A 47 -0.64 -7.31 19.16
C LYS A 47 -0.75 -7.21 20.69
N PRO A 48 -0.19 -8.19 21.43
CA PRO A 48 -0.18 -8.17 22.89
C PRO A 48 0.41 -6.88 23.46
N SER A 49 -0.03 -6.48 24.64
CA SER A 49 0.49 -5.25 25.28
C SER A 49 1.99 -5.28 25.58
N SER A 50 2.62 -6.45 25.64
CA SER A 50 4.08 -6.59 25.77
C SER A 50 4.87 -6.02 24.58
N GLU A 51 4.22 -5.78 23.43
CA GLU A 51 4.82 -5.11 22.27
C GLU A 51 4.40 -3.62 22.17
N GLY A 52 3.72 -3.09 23.18
CA GLY A 52 3.21 -1.72 23.21
C GLY A 52 3.72 -0.90 24.39
N PHE A 53 3.44 0.39 24.34
CA PHE A 53 3.73 1.35 25.41
C PHE A 53 2.54 2.30 25.62
N ARG A 54 2.38 2.82 26.83
CA ARG A 54 1.45 3.90 27.16
C ARG A 54 2.21 5.21 27.26
N VAL A 55 1.57 6.30 26.88
CA VAL A 55 2.10 7.65 27.10
C VAL A 55 1.11 8.40 27.97
N ASP A 56 1.50 8.63 29.22
CA ASP A 56 0.72 9.41 30.18
C ASP A 56 1.20 10.86 30.17
N PHE A 57 0.28 11.81 30.31
CA PHE A 57 0.59 13.23 30.34
C PHE A 57 0.30 13.81 31.72
N ASP A 58 1.30 14.46 32.33
CA ASP A 58 1.15 15.22 33.57
C ASP A 58 1.56 16.68 33.31
N ASP A 59 0.64 17.62 33.50
CA ASP A 59 0.78 19.03 33.11
C ASP A 59 1.34 19.22 31.68
N GLY A 60 0.86 18.40 30.74
CA GLY A 60 1.26 18.43 29.33
C GLY A 60 2.62 17.79 29.02
N LYS A 61 3.29 17.18 30.00
CA LYS A 61 4.56 16.47 29.81
C LYS A 61 4.33 14.96 29.62
N PRO A 62 4.82 14.36 28.53
CA PRO A 62 4.63 12.93 28.28
C PRO A 62 5.61 12.07 29.08
N THR A 63 5.13 10.95 29.62
CA THR A 63 5.93 9.86 30.19
C THR A 63 5.51 8.55 29.54
N ALA A 64 6.48 7.84 28.95
CA ALA A 64 6.24 6.54 28.32
C ALA A 64 6.43 5.38 29.33
N THR A 65 5.51 4.42 29.33
CA THR A 65 5.58 3.18 30.12
C THR A 65 5.42 1.99 29.20
N GLU A 66 6.45 1.15 29.10
CA GLU A 66 6.43 -0.10 28.34
C GLU A 66 5.46 -1.12 28.97
N GLY A 67 4.83 -1.95 28.14
CA GLY A 67 4.04 -3.08 28.62
C GLY A 67 4.91 -4.25 29.13
N PRO A 68 4.29 -5.40 29.49
CA PRO A 68 2.85 -5.68 29.44
C PRO A 68 2.05 -4.94 30.53
N PHE A 69 0.77 -4.72 30.30
CA PHE A 69 -0.12 -4.08 31.27
C PHE A 69 -0.92 -5.13 32.06
N CYS A 70 -1.05 -4.93 33.37
CA CYS A 70 -1.62 -5.93 34.28
C CYS A 70 -3.13 -6.19 34.08
N ASP A 71 -3.89 -5.21 33.59
CA ASP A 71 -5.36 -5.26 33.52
C ASP A 71 -5.87 -5.75 32.16
N SER A 72 -5.58 -7.01 31.80
CA SER A 72 -5.91 -7.60 30.49
C SER A 72 -7.37 -7.43 30.05
N ALA A 73 -8.34 -7.50 30.96
CA ALA A 73 -9.77 -7.35 30.64
C ALA A 73 -10.16 -5.94 30.16
N ASP A 74 -9.35 -4.93 30.47
CA ASP A 74 -9.52 -3.55 30.01
C ASP A 74 -8.68 -3.23 28.78
N LEU A 75 -7.79 -4.14 28.37
CA LEU A 75 -7.03 -4.02 27.13
C LEU A 75 -7.90 -4.36 25.91
N VAL A 76 -7.39 -3.99 24.74
CA VAL A 76 -8.04 -4.21 23.44
C VAL A 76 -7.18 -5.16 22.64
N ALA A 77 -7.77 -6.25 22.18
CA ALA A 77 -7.12 -7.22 21.29
C ALA A 77 -7.48 -7.00 19.82
N GLY A 78 -8.45 -6.14 19.53
CA GLY A 78 -8.79 -5.76 18.15
C GLY A 78 -9.98 -4.82 18.09
N TYR A 79 -10.22 -4.27 16.91
CA TYR A 79 -11.39 -3.44 16.67
C TYR A 79 -11.94 -3.60 15.25
N SER A 80 -13.18 -3.18 15.05
CA SER A 80 -13.79 -2.98 13.74
C SER A 80 -14.63 -1.71 13.76
N ILE A 81 -14.62 -0.94 12.68
CA ILE A 81 -15.47 0.23 12.51
C ILE A 81 -16.55 -0.11 11.49
N ILE A 82 -17.80 0.09 11.89
CA ILE A 82 -18.97 -0.09 11.05
C ILE A 82 -19.71 1.24 10.89
N ASP A 83 -20.29 1.47 9.72
CA ASP A 83 -21.19 2.59 9.45
C ASP A 83 -22.59 2.05 9.17
N VAL A 84 -23.51 2.36 10.07
CA VAL A 84 -24.86 1.79 10.11
C VAL A 84 -25.90 2.90 10.30
N ASN A 85 -27.17 2.58 10.12
CA ASN A 85 -28.26 3.56 10.19
C ASN A 85 -28.80 3.73 11.61
N SER A 86 -28.54 2.81 12.52
CA SER A 86 -29.01 2.87 13.91
C SER A 86 -28.13 2.13 14.90
N ARG A 87 -28.38 2.38 16.19
CA ARG A 87 -27.76 1.62 17.29
C ARG A 87 -28.16 0.15 17.26
N GLU A 88 -29.41 -0.14 16.89
CA GLU A 88 -29.97 -1.48 16.83
C GLU A 88 -29.27 -2.30 15.75
N GLU A 89 -29.02 -1.69 14.59
CA GLU A 89 -28.24 -2.29 13.50
C GLU A 89 -26.79 -2.55 13.95
N ALA A 90 -26.17 -1.62 14.68
CA ALA A 90 -24.83 -1.83 15.25
C ALA A 90 -24.79 -3.06 16.18
N LEU A 91 -25.80 -3.20 17.04
CA LEU A 91 -25.94 -4.34 17.96
C LEU A 91 -26.17 -5.64 17.19
N GLU A 92 -27.00 -5.63 16.15
CA GLU A 92 -27.26 -6.80 15.32
C GLU A 92 -26.00 -7.30 14.64
N TRP A 93 -25.19 -6.40 14.07
CA TRP A 93 -23.91 -6.77 13.48
C TRP A 93 -22.93 -7.31 14.53
N ALA A 94 -22.75 -6.61 15.66
CA ALA A 94 -21.87 -7.05 16.73
C ALA A 94 -22.28 -8.40 17.34
N SER A 95 -23.58 -8.72 17.36
CA SER A 95 -24.09 -10.00 17.89
C SER A 95 -23.80 -11.20 16.99
N GLN A 96 -23.37 -10.98 15.75
CA GLN A 96 -22.99 -12.02 14.80
C GLN A 96 -21.49 -12.36 14.86
N TRP A 97 -20.77 -11.88 15.89
CA TRP A 97 -19.36 -12.19 16.10
C TRP A 97 -19.13 -13.71 16.15
N PRO A 98 -18.04 -14.23 15.56
CA PRO A 98 -17.75 -15.66 15.58
C PRO A 98 -17.67 -16.22 17.01
N ASP A 99 -18.46 -17.27 17.27
CA ASP A 99 -18.51 -18.00 18.53
C ASP A 99 -17.24 -18.84 18.79
N LEU A 100 -16.40 -19.04 17.77
CA LEU A 100 -15.08 -19.65 17.92
C LEU A 100 -14.09 -18.75 18.68
N ASP A 101 -14.28 -17.42 18.70
CA ASP A 101 -13.36 -16.49 19.36
C ASP A 101 -13.48 -16.59 20.89
N GLY A 102 -12.33 -16.69 21.57
CA GLY A 102 -12.26 -16.86 23.04
C GLY A 102 -13.04 -18.07 23.54
N GLY A 103 -13.20 -19.12 22.72
CA GLY A 103 -14.03 -20.29 23.02
C GLY A 103 -15.49 -19.95 23.30
N GLY A 104 -16.03 -18.94 22.61
CA GLY A 104 -17.41 -18.44 22.76
C GLY A 104 -17.56 -17.38 23.85
N ASN A 105 -16.46 -16.91 24.43
CA ASN A 105 -16.47 -15.95 25.54
C ASN A 105 -15.83 -14.60 25.15
N ALA A 106 -15.68 -14.33 23.85
CA ALA A 106 -15.21 -13.02 23.38
C ALA A 106 -16.10 -11.90 23.95
N LYS A 107 -15.45 -10.88 24.51
CA LYS A 107 -16.13 -9.70 25.05
C LYS A 107 -15.98 -8.52 24.10
N LEU A 108 -17.11 -8.00 23.64
CA LEU A 108 -17.16 -6.83 22.76
C LEU A 108 -17.66 -5.60 23.52
N GLU A 109 -17.00 -4.47 23.33
CA GLU A 109 -17.48 -3.15 23.71
C GLU A 109 -17.84 -2.37 22.43
N VAL A 110 -19.10 -1.98 22.28
CA VAL A 110 -19.59 -1.30 21.07
C VAL A 110 -19.91 0.15 21.41
N ARG A 111 -19.24 1.10 20.75
CA ARG A 111 -19.36 2.53 21.02
C ARG A 111 -19.58 3.31 19.75
N ARG A 112 -20.43 4.32 19.82
CA ARG A 112 -20.59 5.29 18.75
C ARG A 112 -19.35 6.19 18.69
N LEU A 113 -18.86 6.48 17.50
CA LEU A 113 -17.82 7.49 17.27
C LEU A 113 -18.46 8.87 17.24
N PHE A 114 -17.70 9.89 17.67
CA PHE A 114 -18.09 11.27 17.41
C PHE A 114 -18.00 11.55 15.91
N GLU A 115 -19.03 12.21 15.39
CA GLU A 115 -19.05 12.80 14.06
C GLU A 115 -18.85 14.32 14.18
N LEU A 116 -18.41 14.97 13.10
CA LEU A 116 -18.26 16.44 13.09
C LEU A 116 -19.57 17.15 13.44
N GLU A 117 -20.70 16.55 13.04
CA GLU A 117 -22.06 17.02 13.34
C GLU A 117 -22.42 16.98 14.83
N ASP A 118 -21.71 16.21 15.66
CA ASP A 118 -21.94 16.15 17.10
C ASP A 118 -21.33 17.38 17.84
N PHE A 119 -20.56 18.23 17.14
CA PHE A 119 -19.93 19.43 17.69
C PHE A 119 -20.63 20.71 17.22
N ALA A 120 -20.60 21.74 18.06
CA ALA A 120 -21.10 23.06 17.67
C ALA A 120 -20.28 23.60 16.48
N PRO A 121 -20.91 24.15 15.42
CA PRO A 121 -20.19 24.72 14.30
C PRO A 121 -19.22 25.82 14.77
N GLY A 122 -18.01 25.81 14.24
CA GLY A 122 -16.96 26.76 14.61
C GLY A 122 -15.71 26.62 13.76
N GLU A 123 -14.80 27.58 13.91
CA GLU A 123 -13.53 27.60 13.16
C GLU A 123 -12.69 26.35 13.46
N ASP A 124 -12.68 25.87 14.70
CA ASP A 124 -11.96 24.66 15.11
C ASP A 124 -12.51 23.39 14.43
N VAL A 125 -13.84 23.22 14.38
CA VAL A 125 -14.49 22.08 13.69
C VAL A 125 -14.21 22.12 12.19
N THR A 126 -14.26 23.32 11.59
CA THR A 126 -13.94 23.53 10.18
C THR A 126 -12.47 23.20 9.88
N ALA A 127 -11.55 23.50 10.80
CA ALA A 127 -10.14 23.17 10.64
C ALA A 127 -9.90 21.66 10.72
N ILE A 128 -10.61 20.95 11.60
CA ILE A 128 -10.58 19.49 11.69
C ILE A 128 -11.14 18.86 10.41
N GLU A 129 -12.30 19.32 9.94
CA GLU A 129 -12.91 18.87 8.67
C GLU A 129 -11.93 19.00 7.50
N LYS A 130 -11.37 20.19 7.28
CA LYS A 130 -10.37 20.45 6.25
C LYS A 130 -9.13 19.55 6.38
N THR A 131 -8.77 19.16 7.60
CA THR A 131 -7.63 18.27 7.82
C THR A 131 -7.94 16.86 7.32
N PHE A 132 -9.13 16.33 7.61
CA PHE A 132 -9.58 15.03 7.11
C PHE A 132 -9.82 15.05 5.60
N ASP A 133 -10.46 16.09 5.07
CA ASP A 133 -10.61 16.28 3.61
C ASP A 133 -9.26 16.27 2.91
N ARG A 134 -8.25 16.92 3.50
CA ARG A 134 -6.88 16.92 2.95
C ARG A 134 -6.27 15.54 2.96
N ILE A 135 -6.49 14.73 4.00
CA ILE A 135 -6.00 13.34 4.07
C ILE A 135 -6.72 12.48 3.02
N GLU A 136 -8.03 12.60 2.88
CA GLU A 136 -8.81 11.86 1.90
C GLU A 136 -8.47 12.26 0.45
N ALA A 137 -8.14 13.54 0.22
CA ALA A 137 -7.70 14.02 -1.08
C ALA A 137 -6.27 13.60 -1.46
N GLN A 138 -5.49 13.00 -0.54
CA GLN A 138 -4.14 12.53 -0.88
C GLN A 138 -4.23 11.31 -1.83
N PRO A 139 -3.46 11.32 -2.93
CA PRO A 139 -3.39 10.15 -3.80
C PRO A 139 -2.81 8.96 -3.01
N GLN A 140 -3.48 7.81 -3.11
CA GLN A 140 -3.04 6.59 -2.42
C GLN A 140 -1.74 6.00 -3.02
N ALA A 141 -1.44 6.34 -4.27
CA ALA A 141 -0.20 5.96 -4.94
C ALA A 141 0.15 6.95 -6.07
N ILE A 142 1.44 7.05 -6.36
CA ILE A 142 1.97 7.65 -7.59
C ILE A 142 2.68 6.53 -8.34
N ASN A 143 2.27 6.27 -9.58
CA ASN A 143 2.81 5.18 -10.39
C ASN A 143 3.51 5.70 -11.65
N ILE A 144 4.49 4.95 -12.13
CA ILE A 144 5.18 5.21 -13.38
C ILE A 144 4.48 4.45 -14.50
N TYR A 145 4.14 5.16 -15.58
CA TYR A 145 3.52 4.58 -16.76
C TYR A 145 4.41 4.82 -18.00
N LEU A 146 4.92 3.74 -18.59
CA LEU A 146 5.84 3.77 -19.72
C LEU A 146 5.09 3.45 -21.01
N ASN A 147 5.20 4.35 -21.99
CA ASN A 147 4.68 4.11 -23.33
C ASN A 147 5.81 3.63 -24.25
N PHE A 148 5.48 2.73 -25.17
CA PHE A 148 6.40 2.17 -26.16
C PHE A 148 5.84 2.29 -27.58
N ALA A 149 6.71 2.22 -28.57
CA ALA A 149 6.34 2.16 -29.99
C ALA A 149 6.26 0.69 -30.47
N GLY A 150 5.40 -0.13 -29.84
CA GLY A 150 5.19 -1.54 -30.22
C GLY A 150 6.13 -2.54 -29.57
N GLN A 151 6.94 -2.12 -28.59
CA GLN A 151 7.95 -2.94 -27.92
C GLN A 151 7.66 -3.18 -26.43
N CYS A 152 6.47 -2.82 -25.95
CA CYS A 152 6.12 -2.91 -24.52
C CYS A 152 6.31 -4.32 -23.97
N ARG A 153 5.86 -5.35 -24.71
CA ARG A 153 5.98 -6.75 -24.28
C ARG A 153 7.43 -7.14 -24.01
N GLU A 154 8.28 -6.93 -25.01
CA GLU A 154 9.70 -7.28 -24.96
C GLU A 154 10.42 -6.50 -23.87
N ALA A 155 10.12 -5.19 -23.74
CA ALA A 155 10.69 -4.34 -22.71
C ALA A 155 10.33 -4.84 -21.30
N PHE A 156 9.07 -5.16 -21.05
CA PHE A 156 8.60 -5.61 -19.73
C PHE A 156 9.14 -6.99 -19.34
N GLU A 157 9.23 -7.92 -20.30
CA GLU A 157 9.87 -9.23 -20.08
C GLU A 157 11.36 -9.06 -19.75
N PHE A 158 12.04 -8.17 -20.46
CA PHE A 158 13.43 -7.84 -20.16
C PHE A 158 13.59 -7.17 -18.78
N TYR A 159 12.77 -6.17 -18.45
CA TYR A 159 12.84 -5.50 -17.15
C TYR A 159 12.53 -6.44 -15.99
N ALA A 160 11.59 -7.38 -16.16
CA ALA A 160 11.34 -8.42 -15.16
C ALA A 160 12.61 -9.20 -14.83
N ASP A 161 13.36 -9.63 -15.86
CA ASP A 161 14.60 -10.37 -15.69
C ASP A 161 15.74 -9.51 -15.10
N VAL A 162 15.91 -8.26 -15.54
CA VAL A 162 16.95 -7.36 -15.01
C VAL A 162 16.68 -7.02 -13.53
N LEU A 163 15.43 -6.71 -13.20
CA LEU A 163 15.05 -6.18 -11.90
C LEU A 163 14.67 -7.27 -10.88
N GLY A 164 14.62 -8.53 -11.30
CA GLY A 164 14.16 -9.64 -10.46
C GLY A 164 12.67 -9.55 -10.12
N GLY A 165 11.88 -9.03 -11.05
CA GLY A 165 10.44 -8.92 -10.97
C GLY A 165 9.71 -9.99 -11.78
N HIS A 166 8.40 -9.81 -11.93
CA HIS A 166 7.58 -10.61 -12.84
C HIS A 166 6.50 -9.74 -13.47
N VAL A 167 6.09 -10.09 -14.69
CA VAL A 167 4.96 -9.42 -15.34
C VAL A 167 3.66 -9.98 -14.75
N ALA A 168 2.96 -9.16 -13.97
CA ALA A 168 1.71 -9.53 -13.31
C ALA A 168 0.52 -9.46 -14.28
N VAL A 169 0.55 -8.51 -15.22
CA VAL A 169 -0.48 -8.33 -16.26
C VAL A 169 0.20 -8.03 -17.59
N MET A 170 -0.29 -8.64 -18.67
CA MET A 170 0.09 -8.33 -20.04
C MET A 170 -1.12 -8.57 -20.94
N MET A 171 -1.89 -7.51 -21.21
CA MET A 171 -3.10 -7.55 -22.00
C MET A 171 -2.88 -6.85 -23.35
N THR A 172 -3.23 -7.54 -24.43
CA THR A 172 -3.27 -6.96 -25.78
C THR A 172 -4.58 -6.24 -26.04
N HIS A 173 -4.61 -5.36 -27.04
CA HIS A 173 -5.85 -4.71 -27.46
C HIS A 173 -6.94 -5.71 -27.91
N GLY A 174 -6.55 -6.81 -28.55
CA GLY A 174 -7.46 -7.87 -29.01
C GLY A 174 -8.06 -8.73 -27.88
N GLU A 175 -7.50 -8.69 -26.68
CA GLU A 175 -8.03 -9.35 -25.48
C GLU A 175 -8.94 -8.43 -24.66
N SER A 176 -9.05 -7.15 -25.05
CA SER A 176 -9.80 -6.16 -24.30
C SER A 176 -11.32 -6.26 -24.54
N PRO A 177 -12.15 -5.74 -23.63
CA PRO A 177 -13.60 -5.64 -23.84
C PRO A 177 -14.02 -4.79 -25.05
N VAL A 178 -13.10 -4.03 -25.64
CA VAL A 178 -13.32 -3.17 -26.80
C VAL A 178 -12.59 -3.68 -28.05
N ALA A 179 -12.21 -4.96 -28.08
CA ALA A 179 -11.44 -5.57 -29.18
C ALA A 179 -12.09 -5.36 -30.57
N ASP A 180 -13.42 -5.33 -30.66
CA ASP A 180 -14.15 -5.10 -31.90
C ASP A 180 -13.97 -3.68 -32.48
N GLU A 181 -13.56 -2.71 -31.65
CA GLU A 181 -13.29 -1.32 -32.04
C GLU A 181 -11.81 -1.08 -32.37
N VAL A 182 -10.94 -2.06 -32.14
CA VAL A 182 -9.50 -1.94 -32.36
C VAL A 182 -9.19 -2.19 -33.85
N PRO A 183 -8.38 -1.34 -34.49
CA PRO A 183 -7.85 -1.63 -35.83
C PRO A 183 -7.20 -3.01 -35.90
N ALA A 184 -7.47 -3.76 -36.95
CA ALA A 184 -7.05 -5.17 -37.06
C ALA A 184 -5.52 -5.37 -36.98
N ASP A 185 -4.73 -4.36 -37.36
CA ASP A 185 -3.28 -4.33 -37.28
C ASP A 185 -2.73 -3.96 -35.90
N PHE A 186 -3.58 -3.49 -34.98
CA PHE A 186 -3.21 -3.07 -33.64
C PHE A 186 -3.64 -4.06 -32.54
N GLY A 187 -4.34 -5.15 -32.90
CA GLY A 187 -4.85 -6.13 -31.95
C GLY A 187 -3.79 -6.78 -31.05
N ASN A 188 -2.56 -6.98 -31.57
CA ASN A 188 -1.47 -7.59 -30.80
C ASN A 188 -0.65 -6.59 -29.98
N ALA A 189 -0.86 -5.28 -30.18
CA ALA A 189 -0.19 -4.25 -29.39
C ALA A 189 -0.63 -4.36 -27.93
N ILE A 190 0.28 -4.10 -27.00
CA ILE A 190 -0.01 -4.17 -25.57
C ILE A 190 -0.88 -2.97 -25.19
N MET A 191 -2.11 -3.26 -24.75
CA MET A 191 -3.02 -2.25 -24.22
C MET A 191 -2.66 -1.87 -22.79
N TYR A 192 -2.27 -2.84 -21.98
CA TYR A 192 -1.96 -2.62 -20.57
C TYR A 192 -1.05 -3.73 -20.03
N ALA A 193 0.06 -3.33 -19.42
CA ALA A 193 0.99 -4.22 -18.74
C ALA A 193 1.33 -3.70 -17.33
N VAL A 194 1.56 -4.64 -16.42
CA VAL A 194 2.03 -4.38 -15.06
C VAL A 194 3.24 -5.25 -14.79
N LEU A 195 4.39 -4.61 -14.58
CA LEU A 195 5.59 -5.24 -14.06
C LEU A 195 5.63 -5.04 -12.55
N GLN A 196 5.68 -6.14 -11.80
CA GLN A 196 5.84 -6.11 -10.35
C GLN A 196 7.28 -6.40 -9.94
N VAL A 197 7.86 -5.46 -9.18
CA VAL A 197 9.21 -5.57 -8.60
C VAL A 197 9.09 -5.39 -7.10
N GLY A 198 9.00 -6.50 -6.36
CA GLY A 198 8.71 -6.48 -4.93
C GLY A 198 7.35 -5.82 -4.64
N ARG A 199 7.38 -4.67 -3.96
CA ARG A 199 6.20 -3.85 -3.63
C ARG A 199 5.92 -2.73 -4.63
N LEU A 200 6.78 -2.57 -5.63
CA LEU A 200 6.69 -1.51 -6.63
C LEU A 200 6.07 -2.04 -7.92
N HIS A 201 5.39 -1.16 -8.66
CA HIS A 201 4.85 -1.47 -9.98
C HIS A 201 5.34 -0.46 -11.01
N ILE A 202 5.69 -0.97 -12.19
CA ILE A 202 5.83 -0.17 -13.41
C ILE A 202 4.71 -0.60 -14.34
N MET A 203 3.93 0.37 -14.81
CA MET A 203 2.85 0.12 -15.78
C MET A 203 3.29 0.56 -17.16
N GLY A 204 2.65 0.02 -18.20
CA GLY A 204 2.94 0.47 -19.56
C GLY A 204 2.04 -0.09 -20.63
N SER A 205 2.20 0.43 -21.84
CA SER A 205 1.49 0.00 -23.04
C SER A 205 2.24 0.39 -24.30
N ASP A 206 1.83 -0.18 -25.42
CA ASP A 206 2.18 0.31 -26.74
C ASP A 206 1.25 1.47 -27.12
N ALA A 207 1.83 2.65 -27.36
CA ALA A 207 1.08 3.80 -27.81
C ALA A 207 0.83 3.70 -29.33
N PRO A 208 -0.34 4.17 -29.82
CA PRO A 208 -0.56 4.36 -31.24
C PRO A 208 0.55 5.23 -31.86
N PRO A 209 0.98 4.98 -33.11
CA PRO A 209 2.09 5.71 -33.74
C PRO A 209 1.93 7.23 -33.73
N ASP A 210 0.70 7.74 -33.89
CA ASP A 210 0.40 9.18 -33.91
C ASP A 210 0.54 9.84 -32.53
N TRP A 211 0.60 9.06 -31.45
CA TRP A 211 0.62 9.54 -30.06
C TRP A 211 1.95 9.26 -29.36
N TYR A 212 2.74 8.32 -29.86
CA TYR A 212 4.01 7.97 -29.23
C TYR A 212 5.01 9.13 -29.32
N GLN A 213 5.62 9.45 -28.17
CA GLN A 213 6.77 10.33 -28.08
C GLN A 213 7.81 9.64 -27.20
N SER A 214 9.08 9.70 -27.61
CA SER A 214 10.17 9.22 -26.77
C SER A 214 10.17 9.99 -25.44
N PRO A 215 10.36 9.31 -24.29
CA PRO A 215 10.38 9.99 -23.00
C PRO A 215 11.42 11.12 -22.94
N GLN A 216 10.99 12.31 -22.50
CA GLN A 216 11.86 13.48 -22.32
C GLN A 216 11.49 14.23 -21.04
N GLY A 217 12.49 14.77 -20.33
CA GLY A 217 12.28 15.53 -19.09
C GLY A 217 11.98 14.66 -17.86
N MET A 218 12.19 13.35 -17.95
CA MET A 218 11.97 12.39 -16.87
C MET A 218 13.06 11.32 -16.85
N PHE A 219 13.23 10.67 -15.69
CA PHE A 219 14.00 9.45 -15.52
C PHE A 219 13.26 8.51 -14.57
N VAL A 220 13.35 7.20 -14.82
CA VAL A 220 13.01 6.20 -13.82
C VAL A 220 14.24 6.00 -12.94
N GLN A 221 14.16 6.43 -11.69
CA GLN A 221 15.26 6.30 -10.74
C GLN A 221 15.06 5.06 -9.87
N MET A 222 16.13 4.30 -9.68
CA MET A 222 16.12 3.09 -8.85
C MET A 222 17.25 3.14 -7.81
N GLU A 223 16.86 2.89 -6.56
CA GLU A 223 17.78 2.62 -5.46
C GLU A 223 18.01 1.11 -5.34
N MET A 224 19.26 0.67 -5.42
CA MET A 224 19.63 -0.74 -5.39
C MET A 224 20.92 -0.96 -4.59
N PRO A 225 21.11 -2.15 -3.96
CA PRO A 225 22.41 -2.55 -3.45
C PRO A 225 23.49 -2.50 -4.55
N ALA A 226 24.74 -2.15 -4.22
CA ALA A 226 25.80 -1.87 -5.19
C ALA A 226 26.09 -3.04 -6.17
N ASP A 227 26.05 -4.28 -5.68
CA ASP A 227 26.23 -5.47 -6.52
C ASP A 227 25.10 -5.62 -7.55
N ARG A 228 23.86 -5.34 -7.15
CA ARG A 228 22.68 -5.35 -8.03
C ARG A 228 22.64 -4.15 -8.97
N ALA A 229 23.01 -2.97 -8.49
CA ALA A 229 23.09 -1.74 -9.28
C ALA A 229 24.01 -1.90 -10.48
N LYS A 230 25.19 -2.50 -10.27
CA LYS A 230 26.14 -2.79 -11.36
C LYS A 230 25.54 -3.69 -12.43
N ILE A 231 24.97 -4.84 -12.03
CA ILE A 231 24.36 -5.80 -12.96
C ILE A 231 23.22 -5.15 -13.73
N ALA A 232 22.34 -4.41 -13.05
CA ALA A 232 21.21 -3.75 -13.69
C ALA A 232 21.68 -2.68 -14.70
N PHE A 233 22.65 -1.85 -14.32
CA PHE A 233 23.19 -0.82 -15.20
C PHE A 233 23.83 -1.40 -16.47
N GLU A 234 24.67 -2.43 -16.31
CA GLU A 234 25.34 -3.09 -17.44
C GLU A 234 24.30 -3.66 -18.42
N ARG A 235 23.29 -4.36 -17.92
CA ARG A 235 22.23 -4.95 -18.75
C ARG A 235 21.34 -3.91 -19.42
N LEU A 236 20.90 -2.88 -18.70
CA LEU A 236 20.07 -1.81 -19.26
C LEU A 236 20.83 -1.00 -20.32
N ALA A 237 22.15 -0.88 -20.20
CA ALA A 237 22.99 -0.20 -21.17
C ALA A 237 23.19 -0.99 -22.48
N GLU A 238 22.88 -2.30 -22.51
CA GLU A 238 23.02 -3.13 -23.70
C GLU A 238 22.09 -2.67 -24.83
N GLY A 239 22.68 -2.16 -25.91
CA GLY A 239 21.96 -1.58 -27.04
C GLY A 239 21.35 -0.20 -26.75
N GLY A 240 21.65 0.39 -25.60
CA GLY A 240 21.23 1.73 -25.20
C GLY A 240 22.35 2.77 -25.35
N GLU A 241 22.14 3.93 -24.74
CA GLU A 241 23.07 5.06 -24.68
C GLU A 241 23.41 5.39 -23.22
N ILE A 242 24.67 5.18 -22.83
CA ILE A 242 25.17 5.64 -21.53
C ILE A 242 25.31 7.18 -21.56
N ARG A 243 24.56 7.86 -20.70
CA ARG A 243 24.66 9.32 -20.49
C ARG A 243 25.70 9.67 -19.45
N MET A 244 25.78 8.87 -18.39
CA MET A 244 26.76 8.96 -17.33
C MET A 244 27.14 7.54 -16.89
N PRO A 245 28.41 7.13 -17.04
CA PRO A 245 28.86 5.81 -16.59
C PRO A 245 28.60 5.61 -15.09
N LEU A 246 28.25 4.39 -14.69
CA LEU A 246 28.11 4.03 -13.29
C LEU A 246 29.45 4.17 -12.58
N ALA A 247 29.56 5.14 -11.68
CA ALA A 247 30.78 5.42 -10.93
C ALA A 247 30.45 6.03 -9.56
N PRO A 248 31.39 6.02 -8.60
CA PRO A 248 31.21 6.72 -7.34
C PRO A 248 31.03 8.23 -7.53
N THR A 249 30.10 8.81 -6.76
CA THR A 249 29.91 10.27 -6.68
C THR A 249 30.08 10.76 -5.25
N PHE A 250 29.96 12.07 -5.04
CA PHE A 250 30.05 12.63 -3.68
C PHE A 250 28.85 12.28 -2.80
N TRP A 251 27.72 11.87 -3.38
CA TRP A 251 26.47 11.56 -2.66
C TRP A 251 26.06 10.09 -2.68
N ALA A 252 26.66 9.27 -3.54
CA ALA A 252 26.33 7.86 -3.68
C ALA A 252 27.58 6.99 -3.74
N GLU A 253 27.45 5.73 -3.32
CA GLU A 253 28.48 4.72 -3.57
C GLU A 253 28.69 4.51 -5.07
N GLN A 254 27.59 4.47 -5.84
CA GLN A 254 27.60 4.43 -7.30
C GLN A 254 26.36 5.17 -7.83
N PHE A 255 26.55 5.97 -8.88
CA PHE A 255 25.47 6.60 -9.61
C PHE A 255 25.76 6.56 -11.11
N GLY A 256 24.73 6.31 -11.92
CA GLY A 256 24.85 6.26 -13.37
C GLY A 256 23.54 6.59 -14.05
N MET A 257 23.64 7.08 -15.29
CA MET A 257 22.49 7.43 -16.13
C MET A 257 22.63 6.82 -17.51
N LEU A 258 21.55 6.26 -18.03
CA LEU A 258 21.50 5.70 -19.37
C LEU A 258 20.10 5.87 -19.96
N VAL A 259 20.00 5.72 -21.28
CA VAL A 259 18.74 5.45 -21.98
C VAL A 259 18.87 4.04 -22.53
N ASP A 260 17.93 3.14 -22.21
CA ASP A 260 18.02 1.76 -22.69
C ASP A 260 17.64 1.62 -24.18
N ARG A 261 17.73 0.41 -24.72
CA ARG A 261 17.38 0.12 -26.11
C ARG A 261 15.90 0.34 -26.46
N TYR A 262 15.03 0.45 -25.46
CA TYR A 262 13.60 0.74 -25.62
C TYR A 262 13.29 2.23 -25.48
N GLY A 263 14.31 3.07 -25.26
CA GLY A 263 14.18 4.51 -25.15
C GLY A 263 13.84 5.02 -23.75
N ILE A 264 13.86 4.17 -22.71
CA ILE A 264 13.51 4.57 -21.35
C ILE A 264 14.74 5.16 -20.65
N PRO A 265 14.69 6.41 -20.13
CA PRO A 265 15.79 7.00 -19.36
C PRO A 265 15.81 6.46 -17.92
N TRP A 266 16.95 5.93 -17.51
CA TRP A 266 17.18 5.35 -16.18
C TRP A 266 18.24 6.12 -15.40
N MET A 267 18.02 6.26 -14.09
CA MET A 267 19.03 6.64 -13.11
C MET A 267 19.20 5.49 -12.12
N ILE A 268 20.41 4.93 -12.04
CA ILE A 268 20.73 3.87 -11.08
C ILE A 268 21.54 4.48 -9.95
N ASN A 269 21.06 4.30 -8.72
CA ASN A 269 21.72 4.78 -7.52
C ASN A 269 21.95 3.61 -6.57
N SER A 270 23.12 3.57 -5.94
CA SER A 270 23.39 2.65 -4.83
C SER A 270 23.83 3.41 -3.60
N SER A 271 23.10 3.20 -2.51
CA SER A 271 23.35 3.71 -1.15
C SER A 271 23.80 5.17 -1.10
N LEU A 272 22.91 6.06 -0.64
CA LEU A 272 23.33 7.42 -0.32
C LEU A 272 24.43 7.38 0.74
N LYS A 273 25.54 8.07 0.46
CA LYS A 273 26.54 8.36 1.50
C LYS A 273 25.90 9.33 2.47
N ASP A 274 26.23 9.24 3.77
CA ASP A 274 25.76 10.19 4.77
C ASP A 274 26.29 11.60 4.46
N CYS A 275 25.59 12.33 3.59
CA CYS A 275 25.96 13.68 3.17
C CYS A 275 25.68 14.75 4.23
N LEU A 276 25.13 14.37 5.39
CA LEU A 276 24.64 15.28 6.44
C LEU A 276 25.40 15.16 7.77
N ALA A 277 26.49 14.39 7.84
CA ALA A 277 27.26 14.24 9.09
C ALA A 277 28.30 15.36 9.34
N GLU A 278 28.53 16.27 8.39
CA GLU A 278 29.55 17.34 8.51
C GLU A 278 29.05 18.73 8.04
N GLN A 279 27.95 19.22 8.62
CA GLN A 279 27.66 20.67 8.67
C GLN A 279 27.36 21.12 10.09
#